data_AF-A0A6N9E276-F1
#
_entry.id   AF-A0A6N9E276-F1
#
_cell.length_a   1.000
_cell.length_b   1.000
_cell.length_c   1.000
_cell.angle_alpha   90.00
_cell.angle_beta   90.00
_cell.angle_gamma   90.00
#
_symmetry.space_group_name_H-M   'P 1'
#
loop_
_entity.id
_entity.type
_entity.pdbx_description
1 polymer ?
#
loop_
_entity_poly.entity_id
_entity_poly.type
_entity_poly.pdbx_seq_one_letter_code
_entity_poly.pdbx_strand_id
1 'polypeptide(L)'
;MRVSVAFVKILSAVCVLLLIPVQSLFAQEGTSAQPTKTIVGDLLDVDRDFYIVRGEVGEIQIEATHKTEITEEFGYGDRIKALVLMNNKALKIERAGPDDVAGVTENVPASAQAPEPQQAAKGEAPAPAAQPKQPESKTIVGDLLDVDRDFYIVRGELGEIQIEATGKTEITEEFGYGDRIKAKVLMNNKALKIERAGPDDKPGVHTE
;
A
#
# COMPACT_ATOMS: atom_id res chain seq x y z
N MET A 1 -44.24 86.84 -12.99
CA MET A 1 -42.98 87.47 -12.53
C MET A 1 -41.90 86.39 -12.64
N ARG A 2 -40.93 86.51 -13.57
CA ARG A 2 -39.51 86.85 -13.32
C ARG A 2 -39.02 86.22 -12.00
N VAL A 3 -38.04 85.31 -11.99
CA VAL A 3 -36.58 85.53 -12.08
C VAL A 3 -35.93 84.14 -12.34
N SER A 4 -35.22 83.90 -13.45
CA SER A 4 -33.75 84.03 -13.69
C SER A 4 -32.86 83.07 -12.87
N VAL A 5 -32.16 82.11 -13.52
CA VAL A 5 -30.70 82.11 -13.89
C VAL A 5 -29.83 81.75 -12.65
N ALA A 6 -28.87 80.81 -12.60
CA ALA A 6 -27.85 80.35 -13.54
C ALA A 6 -27.02 79.20 -12.89
N PHE A 7 -26.40 78.35 -13.74
CA PHE A 7 -25.07 77.71 -13.60
C PHE A 7 -24.82 76.77 -12.39
N VAL A 8 -24.22 75.59 -12.52
CA VAL A 8 -22.78 75.30 -12.78
C VAL A 8 -22.71 73.81 -13.19
N LYS A 9 -22.31 73.47 -14.42
CA LYS A 9 -20.94 73.17 -14.88
C LYS A 9 -20.32 71.87 -14.30
N ILE A 10 -20.09 70.94 -15.25
CA ILE A 10 -18.93 70.04 -15.40
C ILE A 10 -18.87 68.81 -14.47
N LEU A 11 -18.84 67.61 -15.06
CA LEU A 11 -17.74 66.62 -15.08
C LEU A 11 -18.34 65.29 -15.58
N SER A 12 -18.13 64.97 -16.85
CA SER A 12 -17.08 64.06 -17.29
C SER A 12 -17.61 62.64 -17.41
N ALA A 13 -17.83 62.27 -18.67
CA ALA A 13 -17.92 60.90 -19.11
C ALA A 13 -16.59 60.20 -18.83
N VAL A 14 -16.64 59.11 -18.06
CA VAL A 14 -15.73 57.99 -18.25
C VAL A 14 -16.58 56.72 -18.12
N CYS A 15 -17.01 56.21 -19.26
CA CYS A 15 -17.55 54.87 -19.38
C CYS A 15 -16.38 53.91 -19.15
N VAL A 16 -16.20 53.47 -17.89
CA VAL A 16 -15.25 52.40 -17.56
C VAL A 16 -15.89 51.11 -18.04
N LEU A 17 -15.56 50.72 -19.27
CA LEU A 17 -15.81 49.40 -19.80
C LEU A 17 -14.94 48.42 -19.00
N LEU A 18 -15.50 47.87 -17.92
CA LEU A 18 -14.89 46.78 -17.15
C LEU A 18 -14.86 45.52 -18.03
N LEU A 19 -13.78 45.39 -18.80
CA LEU A 19 -13.30 44.11 -19.30
C LEU A 19 -12.98 43.25 -18.09
N ILE A 20 -13.90 42.36 -17.74
CA ILE A 20 -13.66 41.30 -16.76
C ILE A 20 -12.78 40.26 -17.47
N PRO A 21 -11.49 40.11 -17.13
CA PRO A 21 -10.79 38.90 -17.53
C PRO A 21 -11.46 37.74 -16.80
N VAL A 22 -12.01 36.81 -17.57
CA VAL A 22 -12.34 35.46 -17.13
C VAL A 22 -11.03 34.86 -16.63
N GLN A 23 -10.76 35.01 -15.33
CA GLN A 23 -9.72 34.27 -14.67
C GLN A 23 -10.21 32.83 -14.64
N SER A 24 -9.64 32.02 -15.54
CA SER A 24 -9.69 30.58 -15.47
C SER A 24 -9.31 30.18 -14.04
N LEU A 25 -10.34 29.80 -13.28
CA LEU A 25 -10.19 29.12 -12.01
C LEU A 25 -9.60 27.74 -12.37
N PHE A 26 -8.28 27.67 -12.51
CA PHE A 26 -7.59 26.40 -12.36
C PHE A 26 -7.79 26.02 -10.90
N ALA A 27 -8.80 25.19 -10.66
CA ALA A 27 -8.80 24.33 -9.50
C ALA A 27 -7.50 23.53 -9.58
N GLN A 28 -6.49 23.91 -8.81
CA GLN A 28 -5.52 22.94 -8.34
C GLN A 28 -6.36 21.92 -7.57
N GLU A 29 -6.66 20.79 -8.20
CA GLU A 29 -6.96 19.56 -7.49
C GLU A 29 -5.76 19.32 -6.58
N GLY A 30 -5.85 19.84 -5.35
CA GLY A 30 -5.02 19.40 -4.26
C GLY A 30 -5.38 17.94 -4.03
N THR A 31 -4.73 17.05 -4.77
CA THR A 31 -4.79 15.62 -4.51
C THR A 31 -4.25 15.47 -3.10
N SER A 32 -5.16 15.26 -2.16
CA SER A 32 -4.82 14.91 -0.79
C SER A 32 -3.83 13.75 -0.88
N ALA A 33 -2.56 14.00 -0.53
CA ALA A 33 -1.53 12.98 -0.55
C ALA A 33 -1.98 11.88 0.42
N GLN A 34 -2.30 10.70 -0.11
CA GLN A 34 -2.73 9.60 0.73
C GLN A 34 -1.63 9.27 1.74
N PRO A 35 -1.99 8.92 2.99
CA PRO A 35 -1.00 8.53 3.98
C PRO A 35 -0.18 7.34 3.44
N THR A 36 1.13 7.43 3.60
CA THR A 36 2.07 6.39 3.18
C THR A 36 2.87 5.91 4.38
N LYS A 37 3.56 4.79 4.21
CA LYS A 37 4.56 4.31 5.14
C LYS A 37 5.76 3.79 4.37
N THR A 38 6.92 3.87 5.00
CA THR A 38 8.18 3.34 4.49
C THR A 38 8.43 2.01 5.18
N ILE A 39 8.69 0.96 4.40
CA ILE A 39 9.08 -0.36 4.89
C ILE A 39 10.52 -0.58 4.49
N VAL A 40 11.38 -0.93 5.46
CA VAL A 40 12.76 -1.34 5.21
C VAL A 40 12.95 -2.73 5.80
N GLY A 41 13.46 -3.66 5.00
CA GLY A 41 13.73 -5.01 5.48
C GLY A 41 14.35 -5.92 4.43
N ASP A 42 14.59 -7.16 4.83
CA ASP A 42 15.22 -8.16 3.97
C ASP A 42 14.17 -8.88 3.12
N LEU A 43 14.38 -8.93 1.82
CA LEU A 43 13.51 -9.60 0.87
C LEU A 43 13.62 -11.11 1.07
N LEU A 44 12.51 -11.71 1.47
CA LEU A 44 12.37 -13.15 1.64
C LEU A 44 11.85 -13.83 0.38
N ASP A 45 11.06 -13.13 -0.44
CA ASP A 45 10.47 -13.71 -1.65
C ASP A 45 9.91 -12.65 -2.61
N VAL A 46 9.78 -13.02 -3.89
CA VAL A 46 9.03 -12.28 -4.90
C VAL A 46 8.09 -13.24 -5.64
N ASP A 47 6.78 -13.19 -5.33
CA ASP A 47 5.74 -13.91 -6.09
C ASP A 47 5.00 -12.93 -7.01
N ARG A 48 5.40 -12.93 -8.29
CA ARG A 48 4.81 -12.09 -9.34
C ARG A 48 4.86 -10.61 -8.96
N ASP A 49 3.75 -10.08 -8.47
CA ASP A 49 3.54 -8.69 -8.09
C ASP A 49 3.75 -8.47 -6.58
N PHE A 50 4.14 -9.49 -5.82
CA PHE A 50 4.25 -9.40 -4.36
C PHE A 50 5.69 -9.60 -3.88
N TYR A 51 6.17 -8.64 -3.10
CA TYR A 51 7.47 -8.69 -2.42
C TYR A 51 7.23 -9.03 -0.95
N ILE A 52 7.80 -10.12 -0.47
CA ILE A 52 7.68 -10.56 0.92
C ILE A 52 8.92 -10.10 1.67
N VAL A 53 8.76 -9.18 2.61
CA VAL A 53 9.88 -8.54 3.31
C VAL A 53 9.85 -8.89 4.78
N ARG A 54 10.99 -9.25 5.35
CA ARG A 54 11.15 -9.42 6.80
C ARG A 54 11.45 -8.07 7.44
N GLY A 55 10.48 -7.55 8.20
CA GLY A 55 10.66 -6.41 9.08
C GLY A 55 10.89 -6.84 10.53
N GLU A 56 11.04 -5.86 11.43
CA GLU A 56 11.21 -6.09 12.87
C GLU A 56 10.00 -6.77 13.52
N VAL A 57 8.80 -6.48 13.00
CA VAL A 57 7.52 -6.98 13.53
C VAL A 57 7.03 -8.25 12.83
N GLY A 58 7.81 -8.81 11.90
CA GLY A 58 7.45 -10.01 11.15
C GLY A 58 7.52 -9.82 9.63
N GLU A 59 6.81 -10.68 8.90
CA GLU A 59 6.77 -10.65 7.44
C GLU A 59 5.71 -9.65 6.94
N ILE A 60 6.08 -8.86 5.94
CA ILE A 60 5.23 -7.84 5.34
C ILE A 60 5.16 -8.12 3.85
N GLN A 61 3.95 -8.32 3.36
CA GLN A 61 3.70 -8.47 1.93
C GLN A 61 3.44 -7.10 1.30
N ILE A 62 4.19 -6.78 0.27
CA ILE A 62 4.12 -5.53 -0.48
C ILE A 62 3.64 -5.84 -1.89
N GLU A 63 2.56 -5.20 -2.33
CA GLU A 63 2.01 -5.38 -3.68
C GLU A 63 2.57 -4.31 -4.61
N ALA A 64 3.44 -4.72 -5.53
CA ALA A 64 3.78 -3.93 -6.71
C ALA A 64 2.62 -3.94 -7.71
N THR A 65 2.38 -2.81 -8.33
CA THR A 65 1.40 -2.65 -9.41
C THR A 65 2.12 -2.11 -10.64
N HIS A 66 1.43 -2.05 -11.78
CA HIS A 66 1.97 -1.40 -12.99
C HIS A 66 2.35 0.08 -12.81
N LYS A 67 1.96 0.72 -11.71
CA LYS A 67 2.32 2.11 -11.36
C LYS A 67 3.48 2.21 -10.36
N THR A 68 3.94 1.08 -9.83
CA THR A 68 5.03 1.04 -8.86
C THR A 68 6.35 1.32 -9.58
N GLU A 69 7.10 2.28 -9.06
CA GLU A 69 8.46 2.55 -9.52
C GLU A 69 9.41 1.52 -8.87
N ILE A 70 9.99 0.64 -9.68
CA ILE A 70 10.96 -0.37 -9.23
C ILE A 70 12.31 0.02 -9.83
N THR A 71 13.30 0.30 -8.97
CA THR A 71 14.60 0.84 -9.44
C THR A 71 15.51 -0.20 -10.04
N GLU A 72 15.40 -1.45 -9.59
CA GLU A 72 16.24 -2.58 -10.00
C GLU A 72 15.52 -3.91 -9.72
N GLU A 73 16.09 -5.01 -10.22
CA GLU A 73 15.62 -6.35 -9.85
C GLU A 73 16.17 -6.74 -8.46
N PHE A 74 15.32 -7.36 -7.65
CA PHE A 74 15.66 -7.77 -6.29
C PHE A 74 15.60 -9.30 -6.14
N GLY A 75 16.53 -9.86 -5.38
CA GLY A 75 16.61 -11.28 -5.07
C GLY A 75 16.47 -11.57 -3.57
N TYR A 76 16.34 -12.86 -3.24
CA TYR A 76 16.35 -13.34 -1.86
C TYR A 76 17.55 -12.79 -1.08
N GLY A 77 17.29 -12.24 0.11
CA GLY A 77 18.27 -11.65 0.99
C GLY A 77 18.65 -10.20 0.66
N ASP A 78 18.11 -9.62 -0.42
CA ASP A 78 18.31 -8.21 -0.70
C ASP A 78 17.59 -7.35 0.33
N ARG A 79 18.30 -6.36 0.88
CA ARG A 79 17.70 -5.37 1.75
C ARG A 79 17.04 -4.28 0.92
N ILE A 80 15.73 -4.14 1.03
CA ILE A 80 14.95 -3.20 0.23
C ILE A 80 14.27 -2.15 1.10
N LYS A 81 14.01 -1.00 0.49
CA LYS A 81 13.23 0.11 1.01
C LYS A 81 12.05 0.35 0.08
N ALA A 82 10.84 0.24 0.61
CA ALA A 82 9.61 0.39 -0.13
C ALA A 82 8.78 1.52 0.45
N LEU A 83 8.43 2.50 -0.39
CA LEU A 83 7.40 3.48 -0.08
C LEU A 83 6.05 2.88 -0.49
N VAL A 84 5.17 2.67 0.48
CA VAL A 84 3.88 2.00 0.26
C VAL A 84 2.73 2.83 0.82
N LEU A 85 1.54 2.60 0.28
CA LEU A 85 0.29 3.05 0.88
C LEU A 85 -0.02 2.29 2.18
N MET A 86 -0.98 2.78 2.96
CA MET A 86 -1.37 2.10 4.20
C MET A 86 -1.88 0.66 3.97
N ASN A 87 -2.37 0.33 2.78
CA ASN A 87 -2.77 -1.02 2.36
C ASN A 87 -1.64 -1.86 1.72
N ASN A 88 -0.37 -1.48 1.91
CA ASN A 88 0.82 -2.16 1.38
C ASN A 88 0.97 -2.17 -0.15
N LYS A 89 0.18 -1.38 -0.90
CA LYS A 89 0.44 -1.15 -2.32
C LYS A 89 1.65 -0.24 -2.50
N ALA A 90 2.65 -0.70 -3.24
CA ALA A 90 3.89 0.02 -3.43
C ALA A 90 3.74 1.18 -4.40
N LEU A 91 4.27 2.33 -3.98
CA LEU A 91 4.51 3.47 -4.86
C LEU A 91 5.92 3.38 -5.43
N LYS A 92 6.90 2.99 -4.61
CA LYS A 92 8.30 2.81 -5.02
C LYS A 92 8.97 1.68 -4.25
N ILE A 93 9.84 0.92 -4.91
CA ILE A 93 10.71 -0.09 -4.32
C ILE A 93 12.14 0.16 -4.81
N GLU A 94 13.06 0.36 -3.87
CA GLU A 94 14.48 0.59 -4.13
C GLU A 94 15.37 -0.18 -3.16
N ARG A 95 16.65 -0.31 -3.47
CA ARG A 95 17.62 -0.91 -2.54
C ARG A 95 17.78 -0.03 -1.31
N ALA A 96 17.74 -0.64 -0.13
CA ALA A 96 17.97 0.08 1.11
C ALA A 96 19.45 0.51 1.20
N GLY A 97 19.66 1.77 1.58
CA GLY A 97 20.98 2.30 1.90
C GLY A 97 21.54 1.75 3.22
N PRO A 98 22.83 1.96 3.48
CA PRO A 98 23.48 1.51 4.72
C PRO A 98 22.89 2.18 5.97
N ASP A 99 22.37 3.41 5.85
CA ASP A 99 21.80 4.18 6.96
C ASP A 99 20.28 3.99 7.13
N ASP A 100 19.62 3.29 6.21
CA ASP A 100 18.18 3.01 6.33
C ASP A 100 17.96 2.03 7.49
N VAL A 101 17.07 2.36 8.42
CA VAL A 101 16.77 1.52 9.60
C VAL A 101 15.66 0.53 9.24
N ALA A 102 15.81 -0.74 9.61
CA ALA A 102 14.79 -1.76 9.38
C ALA A 102 13.50 -1.44 10.15
N GLY A 103 12.36 -1.83 9.61
CA GLY A 103 11.06 -1.62 10.24
C GLY A 103 10.06 -0.87 9.37
N VAL A 104 9.01 -0.38 10.02
CA VAL A 104 7.88 0.30 9.38
C VAL A 104 7.74 1.70 9.96
N THR A 105 7.88 2.72 9.11
CA THR A 105 7.76 4.12 9.52
C THR A 105 6.56 4.74 8.81
N GLU A 106 5.56 5.20 9.56
CA GLU A 106 4.45 5.94 8.98
C GLU A 106 4.89 7.34 8.55
N ASN A 107 4.62 7.69 7.29
CA ASN A 107 4.87 9.00 6.74
C ASN A 107 3.57 9.80 6.82
N VAL A 108 3.48 10.70 7.80
CA VAL A 108 2.42 11.72 7.82
C VAL A 108 2.63 12.61 6.59
N PRO A 109 1.58 12.97 5.81
CA PRO A 109 1.75 13.81 4.63
C PRO A 109 2.39 15.14 5.03
N ALA A 110 3.69 15.26 4.77
CA ALA A 110 4.44 16.49 4.92
C ALA A 110 4.06 17.39 3.74
N SER A 111 3.49 18.55 4.05
CA SER A 111 3.33 19.65 3.12
C SER A 111 4.66 19.91 2.38
N ALA A 112 4.67 19.62 1.08
CA ALA A 112 5.64 20.05 0.08
C ALA A 112 7.13 20.05 0.50
N GLN A 113 7.83 18.95 0.24
CA GLN A 113 9.24 19.02 -0.17
C GLN A 113 9.42 18.24 -1.47
N ALA A 114 9.91 18.97 -2.48
CA ALA A 114 10.11 18.49 -3.84
C ALA A 114 11.16 17.37 -3.89
N PRO A 115 10.96 16.28 -4.66
CA PRO A 115 12.03 15.35 -4.96
C PRO A 115 13.03 16.01 -5.92
N GLU A 116 14.30 16.07 -5.52
CA GLU A 116 15.40 16.31 -6.47
C GLU A 116 15.52 15.12 -7.43
N PRO A 117 15.69 15.34 -8.75
CA PRO A 117 15.77 14.27 -9.73
C PRO A 117 17.14 13.58 -9.70
N GLN A 118 17.18 12.31 -9.30
CA GLN A 118 18.36 11.45 -9.52
C GLN A 118 18.22 10.66 -10.83
N GLN A 119 19.32 10.66 -11.59
CA GLN A 119 19.44 10.31 -13.00
C GLN A 119 19.15 8.83 -13.29
N ALA A 120 18.37 8.60 -14.34
CA ALA A 120 18.20 7.31 -14.99
C ALA A 120 19.51 6.81 -15.61
N ALA A 121 20.00 5.65 -15.16
CA ALA A 121 20.99 4.86 -15.87
C ALA A 121 20.29 3.72 -16.62
N LYS A 122 20.51 3.68 -17.93
CA LYS A 122 19.95 2.74 -18.90
C LYS A 122 20.69 1.40 -18.79
N GLY A 123 19.99 0.32 -18.42
CA GLY A 123 20.51 -1.05 -18.38
C GLY A 123 19.61 -2.01 -19.15
N GLU A 124 20.21 -2.80 -20.02
CA GLU A 124 19.60 -3.69 -21.03
C GLU A 124 19.13 -5.02 -20.40
N ALA A 125 17.95 -5.51 -20.80
CA ALA A 125 17.28 -6.67 -20.19
C ALA A 125 17.90 -8.03 -20.61
N PRO A 126 18.15 -8.98 -19.69
CA PRO A 126 18.41 -10.38 -20.03
C PRO A 126 17.11 -11.22 -20.05
N ALA A 127 17.12 -12.26 -20.89
CA ALA A 127 16.00 -13.18 -21.10
C ALA A 127 15.72 -14.11 -19.89
N PRO A 128 14.48 -14.66 -19.75
CA PRO A 128 14.05 -15.37 -18.55
C PRO A 128 14.69 -16.76 -18.44
N ALA A 129 15.29 -17.06 -17.28
CA ALA A 129 15.70 -18.41 -16.90
C ALA A 129 14.67 -19.03 -15.93
N ALA A 130 14.43 -20.34 -16.07
CA ALA A 130 13.42 -21.07 -15.32
C ALA A 130 13.73 -21.14 -13.80
N GLN A 131 12.76 -20.75 -12.98
CA GLN A 131 12.83 -20.75 -11.51
C GLN A 131 12.68 -22.17 -10.90
N PRO A 132 13.30 -22.43 -9.74
CA PRO A 132 13.10 -23.67 -8.98
C PRO A 132 11.70 -23.69 -8.32
N LYS A 133 11.10 -24.87 -8.16
CA LYS A 133 9.76 -25.03 -7.57
C LYS A 133 9.76 -24.69 -6.07
N GLN A 134 9.13 -23.57 -5.76
CA GLN A 134 8.92 -23.00 -4.43
C GLN A 134 7.65 -23.59 -3.79
N PRO A 135 7.57 -23.69 -2.44
CA PRO A 135 6.38 -24.21 -1.76
C PRO A 135 5.16 -23.33 -2.05
N GLU A 136 4.11 -23.94 -2.60
CA GLU A 136 2.92 -23.23 -3.10
C GLU A 136 1.95 -22.82 -1.98
N SER A 137 2.12 -23.37 -0.77
CA SER A 137 1.20 -23.16 0.35
C SER A 137 1.88 -23.25 1.72
N LYS A 138 1.24 -22.64 2.72
CA LYS A 138 1.60 -22.74 4.14
C LYS A 138 0.36 -23.05 4.98
N THR A 139 0.56 -23.56 6.18
CA THR A 139 -0.48 -23.86 7.15
C THR A 139 -0.39 -22.87 8.31
N ILE A 140 -1.50 -22.20 8.62
CA ILE A 140 -1.63 -21.28 9.76
C ILE A 140 -2.51 -21.95 10.80
N VAL A 141 -2.04 -22.00 12.05
CA VAL A 141 -2.81 -22.50 13.19
C VAL A 141 -2.86 -21.39 14.24
N GLY A 142 -4.07 -21.01 14.66
CA GLY A 142 -4.23 -19.97 15.68
C GLY A 142 -5.67 -19.76 16.11
N ASP A 143 -5.85 -18.82 17.04
CA ASP A 143 -7.16 -18.50 17.62
C ASP A 143 -7.85 -17.40 16.81
N LEU A 144 -9.09 -17.62 16.44
CA LEU A 144 -9.89 -16.68 15.65
C LEU A 144 -10.31 -15.49 16.52
N LEU A 145 -9.89 -14.30 16.14
CA LEU A 145 -10.20 -13.04 16.81
C LEU A 145 -11.40 -12.32 16.20
N ASP A 146 -11.62 -12.47 14.90
CA ASP A 146 -12.75 -11.83 14.22
C ASP A 146 -13.01 -12.49 12.87
N VAL A 147 -14.25 -12.32 12.37
CA VAL A 147 -14.66 -12.68 11.01
C VAL A 147 -15.40 -11.48 10.41
N ASP A 148 -14.75 -10.78 9.49
CA ASP A 148 -15.36 -9.69 8.72
C ASP A 148 -15.55 -10.13 7.27
N ARG A 149 -16.78 -10.55 6.96
CA ARG A 149 -17.20 -11.06 5.64
C ARG A 149 -16.33 -12.24 5.19
N ASP A 150 -15.33 -11.96 4.36
CA ASP A 150 -14.44 -12.93 3.73
C ASP A 150 -13.08 -12.99 4.47
N PHE A 151 -12.87 -12.20 5.52
CA PHE A 151 -11.61 -12.14 6.24
C PHE A 151 -11.71 -12.76 7.63
N TYR A 152 -10.82 -13.71 7.89
CA TYR A 152 -10.63 -14.35 9.18
C TYR A 152 -9.38 -13.77 9.83
N ILE A 153 -9.53 -13.11 10.97
CA ILE A 153 -8.41 -12.51 11.71
C ILE A 153 -7.97 -13.51 12.77
N VAL A 154 -6.77 -14.07 12.62
CA VAL A 154 -6.26 -15.14 13.47
C VAL A 154 -5.07 -14.65 14.29
N ARG A 155 -5.05 -14.96 15.57
CA ARG A 155 -3.88 -14.75 16.43
C ARG A 155 -2.98 -15.97 16.39
N GLY A 156 -1.80 -15.80 15.79
CA GLY A 156 -0.71 -16.76 15.86
C GLY A 156 0.35 -16.34 16.88
N GLU A 157 1.43 -17.13 16.95
CA GLU A 157 2.57 -16.84 17.84
C GLU A 157 3.31 -15.54 17.47
N LEU A 158 3.26 -15.16 16.20
CA LEU A 158 3.95 -13.98 15.66
C LEU A 158 3.05 -12.74 15.54
N GLY A 159 1.82 -12.81 16.03
CA GLY A 159 0.85 -11.71 15.97
C GLY A 159 -0.43 -12.07 15.23
N GLU A 160 -1.12 -11.04 14.75
CA GLU A 160 -2.39 -11.18 14.02
C GLU A 160 -2.14 -11.42 12.54
N ILE A 161 -2.86 -12.37 11.96
CA ILE A 161 -2.77 -12.74 10.56
C ILE A 161 -4.17 -12.68 9.97
N GLN A 162 -4.33 -11.88 8.92
CA GLN A 162 -5.55 -11.83 8.14
C GLN A 162 -5.51 -12.90 7.05
N ILE A 163 -6.52 -13.76 7.05
CA ILE A 163 -6.72 -14.83 6.08
C ILE A 163 -7.94 -14.47 5.23
N GLU A 164 -7.79 -14.49 3.91
CA GLU A 164 -8.89 -14.19 2.98
C GLU A 164 -9.51 -15.51 2.48
N ALA A 165 -10.77 -15.74 2.83
CA ALA A 165 -11.59 -16.75 2.19
C ALA A 165 -12.07 -16.22 0.83
N THR A 166 -12.05 -17.09 -0.18
CA THR A 166 -12.57 -16.81 -1.51
C THR A 166 -13.69 -17.80 -1.81
N GLY A 167 -14.43 -17.60 -2.90
CA GLY A 167 -15.46 -18.57 -3.32
C GLY A 167 -14.94 -19.97 -3.66
N LYS A 168 -13.61 -20.19 -3.66
CA LYS A 168 -12.97 -21.51 -3.86
C LYS A 168 -12.45 -22.12 -2.56
N THR A 169 -12.51 -21.40 -1.45
CA THR A 169 -12.03 -21.86 -0.14
C THR A 169 -12.96 -22.95 0.37
N GLU A 170 -12.40 -24.08 0.76
CA GLU A 170 -13.14 -25.12 1.46
C GLU A 170 -13.24 -24.75 2.95
N ILE A 171 -14.44 -24.40 3.41
CA ILE A 171 -14.72 -24.09 4.81
C ILE A 171 -15.52 -25.26 5.38
N THR A 172 -14.97 -25.96 6.38
CA THR A 172 -15.57 -27.23 6.86
C THR A 172 -16.76 -27.01 7.78
N GLU A 173 -16.82 -25.87 8.45
CA GLU A 173 -17.86 -25.52 9.44
C GLU A 173 -17.92 -24.00 9.65
N GLU A 174 -18.93 -23.53 10.37
CA GLU A 174 -18.98 -22.14 10.81
C GLU A 174 -18.02 -21.91 12.00
N PHE A 175 -17.28 -20.81 11.96
CA PHE A 175 -16.31 -20.44 13.00
C PHE A 175 -16.70 -19.12 13.66
N GLY A 176 -16.41 -19.00 14.95
CA GLY A 176 -16.64 -17.81 15.74
C GLY A 176 -15.44 -17.39 16.58
N TYR A 177 -15.58 -16.24 17.24
CA TYR A 177 -14.57 -15.72 18.16
C TYR A 177 -14.09 -16.77 19.16
N GLY A 178 -12.77 -16.91 19.29
CA GLY A 178 -12.11 -17.85 20.20
C GLY A 178 -11.99 -19.27 19.66
N ASP A 179 -12.53 -19.57 18.48
CA ASP A 179 -12.30 -20.87 17.83
C ASP A 179 -10.85 -20.99 17.39
N ARG A 180 -10.23 -22.14 17.70
CA ARG A 180 -8.91 -22.47 17.20
C ARG A 180 -9.02 -23.13 15.84
N ILE A 181 -8.45 -22.49 14.82
CA ILE A 181 -8.56 -22.93 13.43
C ILE A 181 -7.21 -23.29 12.84
N LYS A 182 -7.25 -24.16 11.85
CA LYS A 182 -6.15 -24.54 10.97
C LYS A 182 -6.55 -24.16 9.56
N ALA A 183 -5.76 -23.28 8.96
CA ALA A 183 -5.99 -22.81 7.61
C ALA A 183 -4.82 -23.22 6.72
N LYS A 184 -5.11 -24.00 5.68
CA LYS A 184 -4.17 -24.18 4.57
C LYS A 184 -4.36 -22.99 3.64
N VAL A 185 -3.33 -22.18 3.50
CA VAL A 185 -3.36 -20.94 2.73
C VAL A 185 -2.25 -20.92 1.69
N LEU A 186 -2.47 -20.16 0.63
CA LEU A 186 -1.38 -19.74 -0.24
C LEU A 186 -0.44 -18.80 0.51
N MET A 187 0.75 -18.54 -0.03
CA MET A 187 1.72 -17.64 0.63
C MET A 187 1.18 -16.21 0.83
N ASN A 188 0.19 -15.79 0.03
CA ASN A 188 -0.55 -14.53 0.16
C ASN A 188 -1.76 -14.58 1.12
N ASN A 189 -1.83 -15.59 1.99
CA ASN A 189 -2.91 -15.81 2.96
C ASN A 189 -4.31 -16.01 2.35
N LYS A 190 -4.44 -16.25 1.05
CA LYS A 190 -5.70 -16.72 0.47
C LYS A 190 -5.93 -18.17 0.87
N ALA A 191 -7.05 -18.43 1.53
CA ALA A 191 -7.36 -19.75 2.05
C ALA A 191 -7.71 -20.73 0.93
N LEU A 192 -7.03 -21.87 0.94
CA LEU A 192 -7.44 -23.06 0.20
C LEU A 192 -8.44 -23.86 1.03
N LYS A 193 -8.17 -23.99 2.34
CA LYS A 193 -9.03 -24.68 3.29
C LYS A 193 -8.97 -24.03 4.67
N ILE A 194 -10.10 -23.95 5.35
CA ILE A 194 -10.21 -23.56 6.76
C ILE A 194 -10.98 -24.66 7.50
N GLU A 195 -10.33 -25.24 8.51
CA GLU A 195 -10.90 -26.30 9.34
C GLU A 195 -10.59 -26.07 10.83
N ARG A 196 -11.29 -26.77 11.71
CA ARG A 196 -10.99 -26.72 13.15
C ARG A 196 -9.64 -27.36 13.42
N ALA A 197 -8.80 -26.67 14.20
CA ALA A 197 -7.50 -27.21 14.58
C ALA A 197 -7.67 -28.43 15.50
N GLY A 198 -6.90 -29.48 15.25
CA GLY A 198 -6.80 -30.64 16.12
C GLY A 198 -6.01 -30.33 17.40
N PRO A 199 -6.10 -31.21 18.42
CA PRO A 199 -5.37 -31.05 19.68
C PRO A 199 -3.85 -31.07 19.49
N ASP A 200 -3.36 -31.78 18.46
CA ASP A 200 -1.93 -31.94 18.17
C ASP A 200 -1.37 -30.89 17.19
N ASP A 201 -2.23 -30.08 16.58
CA ASP A 201 -1.78 -29.01 15.68
C ASP A 201 -1.06 -27.94 16.49
N LYS A 202 0.17 -27.60 16.10
CA LYS A 202 0.97 -26.59 16.79
C LYS A 202 0.59 -25.19 16.31
N PRO A 203 0.37 -24.21 17.22
CA PRO A 203 0.17 -22.82 16.82
C PRO A 203 1.31 -22.32 15.93
N GLY A 204 1.02 -21.31 15.11
CA GLY A 204 2.02 -20.66 14.26
C GLY A 204 1.83 -20.93 12.78
N VAL A 205 2.86 -20.58 12.02
CA VAL A 205 2.89 -20.66 10.55
C VAL A 205 3.91 -21.71 10.13
N HIS A 206 3.47 -22.70 9.37
CA HIS A 206 4.27 -23.84 8.93
C HIS A 206 4.28 -23.91 7.40
N THR A 207 5.45 -23.86 6.77
CA THR A 207 5.58 -24.02 5.31
C THR A 207 5.56 -25.50 4.93
N GLU A 208 4.85 -25.86 3.85
CA GLU A 208 4.78 -27.23 3.32
C GLU A 208 5.62 -27.42 2.06
#